data_AF-A0A316K7X8-F1
#
_entry.id   AF-A0A316K7X8-F1
#
_cell.length_a   1.000
_cell.length_b   1.000
_cell.length_c   1.000
_cell.angle_alpha   90.00
_cell.angle_beta   90.00
_cell.angle_gamma   90.00
#
_symmetry.space_group_name_H-M   'P 1'
#
loop_
_entity.id
_entity.type
_entity.pdbx_description
1 polymer ?
#
loop_
_entity_poly.entity_id
_entity_poly.type
_entity_poly.pdbx_seq_one_letter_code
_entity_poly.pdbx_strand_id
1 'polypeptide(L)'
;MTCRIHFYLLNDHYSQEYADEHNNGEPSEMNRKFLWEDEFAIKTNVTKVDSRDYEMYPLQGKNGEEAFTEEIADMRLFYLMDMDTPVAVVGCSEVLLDSYFIEENDDEIVLEAYMKGEEPLANPVTGIYIASRYFPESLIRTK
;
A
#
# COMPACT_ATOMS: atom_id res chain seq x y z
N MET A 1 -10.06 11.73 16.90
CA MET A 1 -9.06 10.83 16.33
C MET A 1 -9.03 11.02 14.82
N THR A 2 -7.93 11.51 14.28
CA THR A 2 -7.66 11.54 12.83
C THR A 2 -6.95 10.25 12.43
N CYS A 3 -7.15 9.80 11.19
CA CYS A 3 -6.39 8.67 10.65
C CYS A 3 -5.76 9.06 9.32
N ARG A 4 -4.43 8.87 9.23
CA ARG A 4 -3.61 9.12 8.05
C ARG A 4 -2.95 7.81 7.62
N ILE A 5 -2.89 7.60 6.31
CA ILE A 5 -2.25 6.44 5.71
C ILE A 5 -1.28 6.93 4.66
N HIS A 6 -0.07 6.39 4.68
CA HIS A 6 1.00 6.71 3.75
C HIS A 6 1.58 5.44 3.15
N PHE A 7 1.65 5.40 1.82
CA PHE A 7 2.39 4.38 1.09
C PHE A 7 3.59 5.01 0.39
N TYR A 8 4.74 4.36 0.52
CA TYR A 8 5.99 4.75 -0.10
C TYR A 8 6.46 3.63 -1.03
N LEU A 9 6.73 3.94 -2.31
CA LEU A 9 7.49 3.01 -3.15
C LEU A 9 8.98 3.34 -3.07
N LEU A 10 9.75 2.43 -2.50
CA LEU A 10 11.20 2.54 -2.40
C LEU A 10 11.83 2.52 -3.80
N ASN A 11 12.82 3.38 -4.00
CA ASN A 11 13.67 3.36 -5.18
C ASN A 11 14.77 2.31 -4.99
N ASP A 12 14.71 1.26 -5.79
CA ASP A 12 15.70 0.18 -5.84
C ASP A 12 17.09 0.66 -6.29
N HIS A 13 17.17 1.81 -6.97
CA HIS A 13 18.41 2.45 -7.34
C HIS A 13 18.97 3.43 -6.28
N TYR A 14 18.32 3.58 -5.13
CA TYR A 14 18.84 4.42 -4.05
C TYR A 14 20.16 3.87 -3.51
N SER A 15 21.15 4.75 -3.35
CA SER A 15 22.45 4.42 -2.76
C SER A 15 22.73 5.29 -1.55
N GLN A 16 22.81 4.70 -0.36
CA GLN A 16 23.21 5.42 0.85
C GLN A 16 24.65 5.96 0.72
N GLU A 17 25.56 5.19 0.12
CA GLU A 17 26.95 5.60 -0.11
C GLU A 17 27.03 6.88 -0.97
N TYR A 18 26.27 6.93 -2.06
CA TYR A 18 26.21 8.14 -2.89
C TYR A 18 25.63 9.34 -2.11
N ALA A 19 24.62 9.11 -1.26
CA ALA A 19 24.05 10.14 -0.40
C ALA A 19 25.06 10.68 0.62
N ASP A 20 25.82 9.80 1.27
CA ASP A 20 26.86 10.14 2.24
C ASP A 20 27.95 11.01 1.61
N GLU A 21 28.41 10.63 0.41
CA GLU A 21 29.46 11.34 -0.30
C GLU A 21 29.03 12.69 -0.89
N HIS A 22 27.81 12.77 -1.44
CA HIS A 22 27.40 13.89 -2.29
C HIS A 22 26.32 14.79 -1.67
N ASN A 23 25.66 14.36 -0.59
CA ASN A 23 24.52 15.08 -0.02
C ASN A 23 24.38 14.92 1.51
N ASN A 24 25.49 14.77 2.24
CA ASN A 24 25.53 14.64 3.71
C ASN A 24 24.67 13.49 4.28
N GLY A 25 24.53 12.40 3.52
CA GLY A 25 23.72 11.23 3.90
C GLY A 25 22.25 11.34 3.55
N GLU A 26 21.80 12.47 3.02
CA GLU A 26 20.39 12.70 2.69
C GLU A 26 20.06 12.35 1.22
N PRO A 27 18.83 11.94 0.92
CA PRO A 27 18.37 11.75 -0.46
C PRO A 27 18.44 13.04 -1.29
N SER A 28 18.67 12.91 -2.60
CA SER A 28 18.72 14.04 -3.54
C SER A 28 17.90 13.75 -4.80
N GLU A 29 17.72 14.72 -5.68
CA GLU A 29 17.01 14.51 -6.96
C GLU A 29 17.68 13.44 -7.84
N MET A 30 19.01 13.32 -7.79
CA MET A 30 19.79 12.32 -8.53
C MET A 30 19.90 10.97 -7.79
N ASN A 31 19.46 10.92 -6.53
CA ASN A 31 19.51 9.73 -5.66
C ASN A 31 18.28 9.73 -4.73
N ARG A 32 17.10 9.63 -5.34
CA ARG A 32 15.80 9.73 -4.64
C ARG A 32 15.55 8.44 -3.87
N LYS A 33 15.11 8.55 -2.62
CA LYS A 33 14.79 7.38 -1.78
C LYS A 33 13.45 6.73 -2.17
N PHE A 34 12.47 7.54 -2.55
CA PHE A 34 11.14 7.09 -2.94
C PHE A 34 10.88 7.41 -4.41
N LEU A 35 10.33 6.45 -5.15
CA LEU A 35 9.87 6.64 -6.54
C LEU A 35 8.56 7.42 -6.59
N TRP A 36 7.65 7.13 -5.65
CA TRP A 36 6.41 7.86 -5.44
C TRP A 36 5.89 7.67 -4.01
N GLU A 37 4.96 8.54 -3.63
CA GLU A 37 4.28 8.56 -2.33
C GLU A 37 2.77 8.72 -2.57
N ASP A 38 1.95 8.09 -1.73
CA ASP A 38 0.49 8.22 -1.78
C ASP A 38 -0.07 8.41 -0.36
N GLU A 39 -0.74 9.55 -0.13
CA GLU A 39 -1.25 9.97 1.18
C GLU A 39 -2.78 9.99 1.19
N PHE A 40 -3.36 9.33 2.19
CA PHE A 40 -4.80 9.31 2.42
C PHE A 40 -5.17 9.90 3.77
N ALA A 41 -6.06 10.89 3.77
CA ALA A 41 -6.75 11.35 4.97
C ALA A 41 -8.10 10.64 5.10
N ILE A 42 -8.28 9.88 6.17
CA ILE A 42 -9.50 9.10 6.41
C ILE A 42 -10.53 9.98 7.11
N LYS A 43 -11.70 10.10 6.49
CA LYS A 43 -12.79 10.98 6.97
C LYS A 43 -13.77 10.27 7.90
N THR A 44 -13.76 8.93 7.91
CA THR A 44 -14.58 8.11 8.79
C THR A 44 -13.92 7.96 10.15
N ASN A 45 -14.71 7.67 11.19
CA ASN A 45 -14.16 7.36 12.51
C ASN A 45 -13.33 6.09 12.42
N VAL A 46 -12.09 6.15 12.92
CA VAL A 46 -11.18 5.01 13.06
C VAL A 46 -10.63 5.07 14.47
N THR A 47 -10.70 3.94 15.18
CA THR A 47 -10.24 3.81 16.57
C THR A 47 -9.03 2.89 16.70
N LYS A 48 -8.74 2.05 15.70
CA LYS A 48 -7.56 1.18 15.63
C LYS A 48 -7.31 0.70 14.20
N VAL A 49 -6.08 0.26 13.92
CA VAL A 49 -5.73 -0.46 12.68
C VAL A 49 -5.41 -1.92 13.00
N ASP A 50 -6.10 -2.84 12.34
CA ASP A 50 -5.85 -4.29 12.44
C ASP A 50 -5.08 -4.77 11.21
N SER A 51 -3.81 -5.13 11.38
CA SER A 51 -2.95 -5.64 10.31
C SER A 51 -3.05 -7.16 10.22
N ARG A 52 -3.32 -7.68 9.03
CA ARG A 52 -3.40 -9.12 8.74
C ARG A 52 -2.52 -9.49 7.56
N ASP A 53 -1.75 -10.55 7.70
CA ASP A 53 -0.79 -11.03 6.72
C ASP A 53 -1.33 -12.23 5.93
N TYR A 54 -0.88 -12.36 4.68
CA TYR A 54 -1.26 -13.45 3.77
C TYR A 54 -2.78 -13.68 3.62
N GLU A 55 -3.56 -12.60 3.67
CA GLU A 55 -5.01 -12.65 3.51
C GLU A 55 -5.43 -12.73 2.04
N MET A 56 -6.68 -13.17 1.83
CA MET A 56 -7.34 -13.11 0.52
C MET A 56 -8.08 -11.78 0.39
N TYR A 57 -7.79 -11.01 -0.66
CA TYR A 57 -8.52 -9.78 -0.96
C TYR A 57 -9.52 -10.00 -2.11
N PRO A 58 -10.83 -9.81 -1.90
CA PRO A 58 -11.82 -9.94 -2.95
C PRO A 58 -11.85 -8.66 -3.82
N LEU A 59 -11.24 -8.72 -4.99
CA LEU A 59 -11.29 -7.66 -5.99
C LEU A 59 -12.61 -7.75 -6.75
N GLN A 60 -13.46 -6.73 -6.59
CA GLN A 60 -14.79 -6.68 -7.20
C GLN A 60 -14.96 -5.45 -8.07
N GLY A 61 -15.71 -5.60 -9.17
CA GLY A 61 -15.95 -4.50 -10.09
C GLY A 61 -16.90 -4.87 -11.21
N LYS A 62 -16.91 -4.04 -12.26
CA LYS A 62 -17.68 -4.27 -13.48
C LYS A 62 -16.81 -4.14 -14.71
N ASN A 63 -16.96 -5.08 -15.64
CA ASN A 63 -16.41 -5.01 -16.99
C ASN A 63 -17.55 -4.66 -17.96
N GLY A 64 -17.79 -3.37 -18.17
CA GLY A 64 -19.02 -2.91 -18.82
C GLY A 64 -20.23 -3.14 -17.91
N GLU A 65 -21.17 -4.00 -18.33
CA GLU A 65 -22.34 -4.36 -17.52
C GLU A 65 -22.14 -5.62 -16.66
N GLU A 66 -21.14 -6.45 -17.00
CA GLU A 66 -20.88 -7.70 -16.30
C GLU A 66 -20.11 -7.45 -15.00
N ALA A 67 -20.66 -7.90 -13.88
CA ALA A 67 -19.96 -7.87 -12.60
C ALA A 67 -18.92 -8.99 -12.55
N PHE A 68 -17.77 -8.73 -11.92
CA PHE A 68 -16.75 -9.73 -11.65
C PHE A 68 -16.37 -9.71 -10.17
N THR A 69 -15.81 -10.83 -9.72
CA THR A 69 -15.18 -10.98 -8.41
C THR A 69 -14.02 -11.94 -8.58
N GLU A 70 -12.83 -11.50 -8.24
CA GLU A 70 -11.60 -12.27 -8.28
C GLU A 70 -10.95 -12.21 -6.91
N GLU A 71 -10.38 -13.33 -6.46
CA GLU A 71 -9.67 -13.35 -5.18
C GLU A 71 -8.17 -13.20 -5.41
N ILE A 72 -7.57 -12.24 -4.71
CA ILE A 72 -6.14 -11.95 -4.76
C ILE A 72 -5.51 -12.54 -3.50
N ALA A 73 -4.65 -13.54 -3.69
CA ALA A 73 -3.93 -14.18 -2.60
C ALA A 73 -2.75 -13.36 -2.11
N ASP A 74 -2.20 -13.76 -0.97
CA ASP A 74 -0.95 -13.27 -0.38
C ASP A 74 -0.93 -11.75 -0.21
N MET A 75 -1.96 -11.19 0.43
CA MET A 75 -2.06 -9.75 0.69
C MET A 75 -1.73 -9.41 2.15
N ARG A 76 -0.97 -8.32 2.33
CA ARG A 76 -0.94 -7.56 3.58
C ARG A 76 -2.14 -6.63 3.59
N LEU A 77 -3.11 -6.86 4.48
CA LEU A 77 -4.28 -6.02 4.63
C LEU A 77 -4.26 -5.27 5.96
N PHE A 78 -4.59 -3.99 5.91
CA PHE A 78 -4.79 -3.11 7.06
C PHE A 78 -6.25 -2.72 7.12
N TYR A 79 -6.98 -3.34 8.04
CA TYR A 79 -8.37 -3.01 8.29
C TYR A 79 -8.43 -1.80 9.22
N LEU A 80 -9.01 -0.71 8.73
CA LEU A 80 -9.32 0.43 9.57
C LEU A 80 -10.61 0.13 10.31
N MET A 81 -10.55 0.15 11.63
CA MET A 81 -11.64 -0.31 12.48
C MET A 81 -12.28 0.87 13.22
N ASP A 82 -13.61 0.92 13.25
CA ASP A 82 -14.36 1.66 14.27
C ASP A 82 -14.81 0.66 15.34
N MET A 83 -14.14 0.70 16.49
CA MET A 83 -14.20 -0.32 17.53
C MET A 83 -13.83 -1.71 16.99
N ASP A 84 -14.82 -2.56 16.72
CA ASP A 84 -14.65 -3.92 16.19
C ASP A 84 -15.27 -4.09 14.79
N THR A 85 -15.70 -3.00 14.15
CA THR A 85 -16.29 -3.01 12.81
C THR A 85 -15.30 -2.44 11.79
N PRO A 86 -14.92 -3.19 10.73
CA PRO A 86 -14.13 -2.64 9.63
C PRO A 86 -14.90 -1.55 8.88
N VAL A 87 -14.30 -0.37 8.74
CA VAL A 87 -14.87 0.76 7.99
C VAL A 87 -14.18 1.00 6.66
N ALA A 88 -12.93 0.56 6.52
CA ALA A 88 -12.18 0.56 5.27
C ALA A 88 -11.06 -0.49 5.34
N VAL A 89 -10.49 -0.81 4.18
CA VAL A 89 -9.30 -1.65 4.07
C VAL A 89 -8.35 -1.02 3.05
N VAL A 90 -7.07 -1.00 3.41
CA VAL A 90 -5.96 -0.69 2.51
C VAL A 90 -4.95 -1.82 2.60
N GLY A 91 -4.00 -1.91 1.67
CA GLY A 91 -3.05 -3.00 1.69
C GLY A 91 -2.24 -3.12 0.42
N CYS A 92 -1.34 -4.09 0.43
CA CYS A 92 -0.55 -4.44 -0.72
C CYS A 92 -0.30 -5.94 -0.79
N SER A 93 0.10 -6.47 -1.95
CA SER A 93 0.63 -7.83 -2.02
C SER A 93 1.81 -7.97 -1.07
N GLU A 94 1.85 -9.04 -0.29
CA GLU A 94 2.83 -9.27 0.76
C GLU A 94 4.26 -9.21 0.22
N VAL A 95 4.48 -9.66 -1.01
CA VAL A 95 5.78 -9.62 -1.68
C VAL A 95 6.29 -8.19 -1.92
N LEU A 96 5.39 -7.23 -2.11
CA LEU A 96 5.72 -5.81 -2.26
C LEU A 96 6.09 -5.17 -0.93
N LEU A 97 5.63 -5.71 0.21
CA LEU A 97 5.89 -5.09 1.51
C LEU A 97 7.36 -5.24 1.89
N ASP A 98 7.99 -4.11 2.21
CA ASP A 98 9.29 -4.07 2.89
C ASP A 98 9.08 -4.00 4.41
N SER A 99 8.34 -2.99 4.85
CA SER A 99 8.08 -2.71 6.26
C SER A 99 6.84 -1.84 6.41
N TYR A 100 6.29 -1.78 7.63
CA TYR A 100 5.23 -0.84 7.97
C TYR A 100 5.32 -0.44 9.44
N PHE A 101 4.75 0.72 9.76
CA PHE A 101 4.64 1.26 11.11
C PHE A 101 3.22 1.73 11.34
N ILE A 102 2.72 1.46 12.54
CA ILE A 102 1.44 1.99 13.01
C ILE A 102 1.74 2.74 14.29
N GLU A 103 1.54 4.06 14.26
CA GLU A 103 1.60 4.91 15.43
C GLU A 103 0.18 5.27 15.84
N GLU A 104 -0.20 4.92 17.07
CA GLU A 104 -1.49 5.26 17.65
C GLU A 104 -1.25 6.11 18.90
N ASN A 105 -1.86 7.30 18.93
CA ASN A 105 -1.94 8.15 20.10
C ASN A 105 -3.41 8.60 20.31
N ASP A 106 -3.67 9.35 21.39
CA ASP A 106 -5.04 9.71 21.77
C ASP A 106 -5.79 10.53 20.69
N ASP A 107 -5.05 11.24 19.83
CA ASP A 107 -5.59 12.17 18.84
C ASP A 107 -5.47 11.68 17.39
N GLU A 108 -4.53 10.79 17.10
CA GLU A 108 -4.14 10.41 15.75
C GLU A 108 -3.69 8.95 15.63
N ILE A 109 -4.04 8.36 14.49
CA ILE A 109 -3.53 7.08 14.00
C ILE A 109 -2.79 7.34 12.69
N VAL A 110 -1.52 6.95 12.61
CA VAL A 110 -0.71 7.03 11.39
C VAL A 110 -0.27 5.62 10.99
N LEU A 111 -0.64 5.19 9.78
CA LEU A 111 -0.10 3.99 9.15
C LEU A 111 0.87 4.41 8.04
N GLU A 112 2.11 3.96 8.12
CA GLU A 112 3.11 4.09 7.06
C GLU A 112 3.50 2.72 6.54
N ALA A 113 3.42 2.51 5.23
CA ALA A 113 3.81 1.27 4.57
C ALA A 113 4.87 1.55 3.49
N TYR A 114 6.00 0.86 3.59
CA TYR A 114 7.10 0.94 2.64
C TYR A 114 7.06 -0.29 1.73
N MET A 115 7.05 -0.05 0.43
CA MET A 115 6.97 -1.07 -0.60
C MET A 115 8.25 -1.14 -1.43
N LYS A 116 8.68 -2.34 -1.78
CA LYS A 116 9.83 -2.61 -2.64
C LYS A 116 9.53 -2.18 -4.08
N GLY A 117 10.51 -1.57 -4.74
CA GLY A 117 10.41 -1.12 -6.13
C GLY A 117 10.69 -2.17 -7.21
N GLU A 118 11.16 -3.36 -6.83
CA GLU A 118 11.64 -4.39 -7.77
C GLU A 118 10.54 -5.02 -8.64
N GLU A 119 9.29 -4.99 -8.15
CA GLU A 119 8.17 -5.63 -8.82
C GLU A 119 7.18 -4.63 -9.42
N PRO A 120 6.80 -4.80 -10.70
CA PRO A 120 5.69 -4.04 -11.26
C PRO A 120 4.41 -4.29 -10.46
N LEU A 121 3.66 -3.24 -10.16
CA LEU A 121 2.40 -3.32 -9.43
C LEU A 121 1.26 -2.59 -10.15
N ALA A 122 0.04 -2.97 -9.81
CA ALA A 122 -1.19 -2.28 -10.19
C ALA A 122 -1.89 -1.73 -8.94
N ASN A 123 -2.57 -0.60 -9.08
CA ASN A 123 -3.42 -0.01 -8.05
C ASN A 123 -4.87 0.08 -8.57
N PRO A 124 -5.63 -1.03 -8.58
CA PRO A 124 -6.99 -1.05 -9.15
C PRO A 124 -8.04 -0.39 -8.26
N VAL A 125 -7.78 -0.29 -6.96
CA VAL A 125 -8.65 0.31 -5.95
C VAL A 125 -7.78 1.17 -5.05
N THR A 126 -8.20 2.40 -4.76
CA THR A 126 -7.47 3.34 -3.91
C THR A 126 -6.98 2.67 -2.62
N GLY A 127 -5.67 2.74 -2.38
CA GLY A 127 -5.03 2.13 -1.21
C GLY A 127 -4.81 0.61 -1.30
N ILE A 128 -5.05 -0.02 -2.45
CA ILE A 128 -4.80 -1.46 -2.68
C ILE A 128 -3.79 -1.62 -3.82
N TYR A 129 -2.59 -2.12 -3.49
CA TYR A 129 -1.49 -2.29 -4.44
C TYR A 129 -1.20 -3.78 -4.68
N ILE A 130 -1.41 -4.27 -5.90
CA ILE A 130 -1.28 -5.69 -6.24
C ILE A 130 -0.04 -5.90 -7.10
N ALA A 131 0.85 -6.82 -6.72
CA ALA A 131 1.98 -7.17 -7.57
C ALA A 131 1.46 -7.79 -8.87
N SER A 132 2.07 -7.44 -10.00
CA SER A 132 1.57 -7.83 -11.32
C SER A 132 1.44 -9.35 -11.49
N ARG A 133 2.27 -10.13 -10.80
CA ARG A 133 2.21 -11.60 -10.80
C ARG A 133 0.96 -12.19 -10.14
N TYR A 134 0.31 -11.43 -9.25
CA TYR A 134 -0.92 -11.82 -8.54
C TYR A 134 -2.16 -11.18 -9.17
N PHE A 135 -2.01 -10.32 -10.18
CA PHE A 135 -3.14 -9.69 -10.82
C PHE A 135 -3.91 -10.72 -11.67
N PRO A 136 -5.26 -10.79 -11.58
CA PRO A 136 -6.02 -11.84 -12.26
C PRO A 136 -5.89 -11.74 -13.78
N GLU A 137 -5.43 -12.82 -14.42
CA GLU A 137 -5.30 -12.87 -15.88
C GLU A 137 -6.64 -12.66 -16.60
N SER A 138 -7.75 -13.07 -15.97
CA SER A 138 -9.12 -12.86 -16.47
C SER A 138 -9.47 -11.39 -16.70
N LEU A 139 -8.78 -10.47 -16.00
CA LEU A 139 -9.00 -9.03 -16.09
C LEU A 139 -7.99 -8.33 -17.03
N ILE A 140 -6.98 -9.06 -17.52
CA ILE A 140 -5.98 -8.51 -18.45
C ILE A 140 -6.53 -8.62 -19.87
N ARG A 141 -6.83 -7.48 -20.50
CA ARG A 141 -7.22 -7.46 -21.91
C ARG A 141 -5.99 -7.65 -22.81
N THR A 142 -5.80 -8.86 -23.32
CA THR A 142 -4.93 -9.09 -24.49
C THR A 142 -5.58 -8.45 -25.71
N LYS A 143 -4.81 -7.60 -26.40
CA LYS A 143 -5.20 -7.05 -27.71
C LYS A 143 -5.10 -8.11 -28.80
#